data_AF-A0A7V8X5J1-F1
#
_entry.id   AF-A0A7V8X5J1-F1
#
_cell.length_a   1.000
_cell.length_b   1.000
_cell.length_c   1.000
_cell.angle_alpha   90.00
_cell.angle_beta   90.00
_cell.angle_gamma   90.00
#
_symmetry.space_group_name_H-M   'P 1'
#
loop_
_entity.id
_entity.type
_entity.pdbx_description
1 polymer ?
#
loop_
_entity_poly.entity_id
_entity_poly.type
_entity_poly.pdbx_seq_one_letter_code
_entity_poly.pdbx_strand_id
1 'polypeptide(L)'
;MKIFHHIGLPTPDQSTPMEGEAWVESSRCWVTNPAHHPQCIEWLRYPPDTNIDPGFQQAPHICYVVDDLEMAIAGKDITIPTFEPGNPPFGRAVFTFEDGVNVEYIQLYPGRRWFDDDMVGKP
;
A
#
# COMPACT_ATOMS: atom_id res chain seq x y z
N MET A 1 16.16 -4.18 -7.70
CA MET A 1 15.83 -5.30 -6.77
C MET A 1 14.38 -5.15 -6.33
N LYS A 2 13.70 -6.21 -5.85
CA LYS A 2 12.40 -6.12 -5.17
C LYS A 2 12.59 -6.55 -3.72
N ILE A 3 12.15 -5.73 -2.77
CA ILE A 3 12.22 -6.03 -1.33
C ILE A 3 10.79 -6.06 -0.82
N PHE A 4 10.40 -7.13 -0.12
CA PHE A 4 9.08 -7.21 0.51
C PHE A 4 8.90 -6.07 1.51
N HIS A 5 7.72 -5.45 1.52
CA HIS A 5 7.40 -4.37 2.45
C HIS A 5 6.28 -4.78 3.40
N HIS A 6 5.11 -5.16 2.87
CA HIS A 6 3.96 -5.54 3.67
C HIS A 6 2.93 -6.33 2.85
N ILE A 7 1.92 -6.84 3.55
CA ILE A 7 0.67 -7.33 2.96
C ILE A 7 -0.43 -6.35 3.35
N GLY A 8 -1.18 -5.86 2.38
CA GLY A 8 -2.36 -5.07 2.62
C GLY A 8 -3.61 -5.93 2.63
N LEU A 9 -4.42 -5.81 3.69
CA LEU A 9 -5.67 -6.52 3.85
C LEU A 9 -6.81 -5.55 4.14
N PRO A 10 -8.01 -5.72 3.56
CA PRO A 10 -9.18 -4.99 4.04
C PRO A 10 -9.46 -5.32 5.50
N THR A 11 -9.87 -4.33 6.28
CA THR A 11 -10.33 -4.59 7.65
C THR A 11 -11.49 -5.60 7.64
N PRO A 12 -11.54 -6.54 8.61
CA PRO A 12 -12.66 -7.47 8.73
C PRO A 12 -14.01 -6.77 8.95
N ASP A 13 -13.98 -5.57 9.55
CA ASP A 13 -15.13 -4.68 9.72
C ASP A 13 -14.77 -3.29 9.19
N GLN A 14 -15.44 -2.87 8.11
CA GLN A 14 -15.21 -1.56 7.47
C GLN A 14 -15.87 -0.39 8.24
N SER A 15 -16.74 -0.69 9.21
CA SER A 15 -17.47 0.31 10.00
C SER A 15 -16.74 0.73 11.28
N THR A 16 -15.76 -0.04 11.72
CA THR A 16 -15.00 0.21 12.95
C THR A 16 -13.58 0.70 12.64
N PRO A 17 -13.18 1.89 13.13
CA PRO A 17 -11.80 2.37 13.04
C PRO A 17 -10.80 1.42 13.70
N MET A 18 -9.63 1.23 13.08
CA MET A 18 -8.51 0.54 13.70
C MET A 18 -7.65 1.49 14.52
N GLU A 19 -7.12 1.01 15.63
CA GLU A 19 -6.18 1.77 16.45
C GLU A 19 -4.92 2.13 15.63
N GLY A 20 -4.56 3.41 15.62
CA GLY A 20 -3.39 3.90 14.89
C GLY A 20 -3.57 3.99 13.36
N GLU A 21 -4.78 3.85 12.82
CA GLU A 21 -5.01 4.10 11.40
C GLU A 21 -4.84 5.59 11.05
N ALA A 22 -4.31 5.86 9.86
CA ALA A 22 -4.09 7.20 9.32
C ALA A 22 -4.80 7.35 7.97
N TRP A 23 -5.39 8.52 7.72
CA TRP A 23 -6.03 8.83 6.45
C TRP A 23 -4.99 9.16 5.37
N VAL A 24 -5.08 8.50 4.23
CA VAL A 24 -4.26 8.75 3.04
C VAL A 24 -5.14 9.39 1.97
N GLU A 25 -4.97 10.70 1.78
CA GLU A 25 -5.82 11.48 0.86
C GLU A 25 -5.75 10.97 -0.59
N SER A 26 -4.55 10.60 -1.06
CA SER A 26 -4.33 10.17 -2.45
C SER A 26 -5.05 8.87 -2.82
N SER A 27 -5.22 7.95 -1.86
CA SER A 27 -5.92 6.68 -2.05
C SER A 27 -7.32 6.66 -1.43
N ARG A 28 -7.72 7.75 -0.76
CA ARG A 28 -8.98 7.87 0.00
C ARG A 28 -9.25 6.66 0.90
N CYS A 29 -8.23 6.25 1.65
CA CYS A 29 -8.26 5.07 2.50
C CYS A 29 -7.65 5.38 3.86
N TRP A 30 -8.18 4.77 4.92
CA TRP A 30 -7.50 4.72 6.22
C TRP A 30 -6.62 3.48 6.26
N VAL A 31 -5.36 3.64 6.66
CA VAL A 31 -4.36 2.58 6.69
C VAL A 31 -3.62 2.51 8.02
N THR A 32 -3.30 1.31 8.50
CA THR A 32 -2.47 1.11 9.71
C THR A 32 -1.00 0.95 9.37
N ASN A 33 -0.09 1.33 10.27
CA ASN A 33 1.34 1.16 10.03
C ASN A 33 1.81 -0.32 10.06
N PRO A 34 2.30 -0.89 8.93
CA PRO A 34 2.80 -2.26 8.91
C PRO A 34 4.06 -2.46 9.78
N ALA A 35 4.80 -1.39 10.10
CA ALA A 35 5.92 -1.40 11.04
C ALA A 35 5.50 -1.68 12.48
N HIS A 36 4.21 -1.60 12.82
CA HIS A 36 3.70 -1.94 14.14
C HIS A 36 3.05 -3.32 14.20
N HIS A 37 2.80 -3.96 13.06
CA HIS A 37 2.20 -5.29 13.00
C HIS A 37 3.24 -6.41 12.94
N PRO A 38 3.18 -7.48 13.76
CA PRO A 38 4.21 -8.52 13.81
C PRO A 38 4.38 -9.31 12.50
N GLN A 39 3.35 -9.34 11.65
CA GLN A 39 3.40 -9.95 10.30
C GLN A 39 3.45 -8.93 9.15
N CYS A 40 3.83 -7.67 9.40
CA CYS A 40 3.86 -6.62 8.37
C CYS A 40 2.51 -6.46 7.64
N ILE A 41 1.40 -6.42 8.40
CA ILE A 41 0.08 -6.20 7.81
C ILE A 41 -0.24 -4.71 7.87
N GLU A 42 -0.58 -4.13 6.72
CA GLU A 42 -1.33 -2.88 6.63
C GLU A 42 -2.81 -3.23 6.51
N TRP A 43 -3.63 -2.70 7.40
CA TRP A 43 -5.06 -2.84 7.33
C TRP A 43 -5.68 -1.65 6.61
N LEU A 44 -6.57 -1.92 5.65
CA LEU A 44 -7.20 -0.93 4.79
C LEU A 44 -8.69 -0.82 5.12
N ARG A 45 -9.11 0.38 5.53
CA ARG A 45 -10.52 0.72 5.73
C ARG A 45 -10.93 1.76 4.70
N TYR A 46 -11.97 1.48 3.94
CA TYR A 46 -12.46 2.35 2.88
C TYR A 46 -13.72 3.09 3.35
N PRO A 47 -13.89 4.37 2.96
CA PRO A 47 -15.13 5.07 3.22
C PRO A 47 -16.27 4.54 2.32
N PRO A 48 -17.54 4.62 2.75
CA PRO A 48 -18.67 4.18 1.94
C PRO A 48 -18.80 4.86 0.57
N ASP A 49 -18.23 6.06 0.41
CA ASP A 49 -18.24 6.86 -0.81
C ASP A 49 -16.92 6.77 -1.61
N THR A 50 -16.09 5.75 -1.34
CA THR A 50 -14.85 5.54 -2.12
C THR A 50 -15.14 5.31 -3.60
N ASN A 51 -14.24 5.80 -4.46
CA ASN A 51 -14.26 5.56 -5.90
C ASN A 51 -13.37 4.39 -6.32
N ILE A 52 -12.73 3.71 -5.38
CA ILE A 52 -11.90 2.53 -5.63
C ILE A 52 -12.81 1.36 -6.03
N ASP A 53 -12.36 0.55 -7.00
CA ASP A 53 -13.13 -0.60 -7.47
C ASP A 53 -13.46 -1.58 -6.32
N PRO A 54 -14.72 -2.07 -6.20
CA PRO A 54 -15.12 -2.98 -5.14
C PRO A 54 -14.32 -4.29 -5.09
N GLY A 55 -13.87 -4.80 -6.25
CA GLY A 55 -13.02 -5.98 -6.33
C GLY A 55 -11.64 -5.73 -5.73
N PHE A 56 -11.07 -4.54 -5.96
CA PHE A 56 -9.82 -4.14 -5.30
C PHE A 56 -10.01 -4.00 -3.78
N GLN A 57 -11.10 -3.36 -3.34
CA GLN A 57 -11.37 -3.15 -1.91
C GLN A 57 -11.47 -4.47 -1.11
N GLN A 58 -11.89 -5.57 -1.76
CA GLN A 58 -12.06 -6.87 -1.12
C GLN A 58 -10.83 -7.77 -1.25
N ALA A 59 -9.87 -7.41 -2.10
CA ALA A 59 -8.71 -8.23 -2.40
C ALA A 59 -7.52 -7.86 -1.52
N PRO A 60 -6.72 -8.86 -1.09
CA PRO A 60 -5.42 -8.58 -0.50
C PRO A 60 -4.47 -8.02 -1.57
N HIS A 61 -3.41 -7.35 -1.14
CA HIS A 61 -2.28 -7.03 -1.98
C HIS A 61 -0.94 -7.32 -1.30
N ILE A 62 0.09 -7.55 -2.11
CA ILE A 62 1.47 -7.70 -1.64
C ILE A 62 2.25 -6.48 -2.09
N CYS A 63 2.97 -5.84 -1.17
CA CYS A 63 3.76 -4.66 -1.47
C CYS A 63 5.26 -4.95 -1.52
N TYR A 64 5.93 -4.40 -2.54
CA TYR A 64 7.37 -4.42 -2.69
C TYR A 64 7.94 -3.01 -2.87
N VAL A 65 9.07 -2.74 -2.22
CA VAL A 65 9.91 -1.58 -2.54
C VAL A 65 10.85 -1.95 -3.70
N VAL A 66 10.97 -1.02 -4.65
CA VAL A 66 11.80 -1.15 -5.85
C VAL A 66 12.65 0.09 -6.10
N ASP A 67 13.77 -0.10 -6.79
CA ASP A 67 14.70 0.99 -7.13
C ASP A 67 14.16 1.88 -8.26
N ASP A 68 13.48 1.28 -9.24
CA ASP A 68 12.91 1.95 -10.42
C ASP A 68 11.50 1.40 -10.68
N LEU A 69 10.50 2.28 -10.52
CA LEU A 69 9.10 1.95 -10.65
C LEU A 69 8.71 1.62 -12.09
N GLU A 70 9.24 2.37 -13.06
CA GLU A 70 8.90 2.21 -14.48
C GLU A 70 9.40 0.87 -15.00
N MET A 71 10.63 0.49 -14.61
CA MET A 71 11.16 -0.83 -14.89
C MET A 71 10.36 -1.95 -14.22
N ALA A 72 9.90 -1.72 -12.97
CA ALA A 72 9.18 -2.73 -12.21
C ALA A 72 7.78 -3.05 -12.76
N ILE A 73 7.15 -2.08 -13.44
CA ILE A 73 5.78 -2.20 -13.98
C ILE A 73 5.70 -2.36 -15.50
N ALA A 74 6.84 -2.38 -16.20
CA ALA A 74 6.88 -2.50 -17.66
C ALA A 74 6.12 -3.75 -18.15
N GLY A 75 5.10 -3.52 -18.98
CA GLY A 75 4.29 -4.59 -19.59
C GLY A 75 3.25 -5.23 -18.67
N LYS A 76 2.97 -4.64 -17.50
CA LYS A 76 2.00 -5.16 -16.53
C LYS A 76 0.63 -4.50 -16.63
N ASP A 77 -0.37 -5.22 -16.17
CA ASP A 77 -1.75 -4.72 -16.07
C ASP A 77 -1.87 -3.84 -14.82
N ILE A 78 -2.04 -2.53 -15.03
CA ILE A 78 -2.17 -1.52 -13.97
C ILE A 78 -3.62 -1.48 -13.47
N THR A 79 -3.82 -1.67 -12.16
CA THR A 79 -5.15 -1.58 -11.51
C THR A 79 -5.40 -0.24 -10.88
N ILE A 80 -4.40 0.31 -10.17
CA ILE A 80 -4.41 1.68 -9.67
C ILE A 80 -3.22 2.42 -10.30
N PRO A 81 -3.48 3.48 -11.08
CA PRO A 81 -2.41 4.28 -11.69
C PRO A 81 -1.44 4.85 -10.66
N THR A 82 -0.24 5.17 -11.10
CA THR A 82 0.81 5.71 -10.23
C THR A 82 0.35 6.95 -9.48
N PHE A 83 0.58 6.98 -8.17
CA PHE A 83 0.26 8.10 -7.29
C PHE A 83 1.34 8.31 -6.23
N GLU A 84 1.24 9.42 -5.50
CA GLU A 84 2.18 9.80 -4.45
C GLU A 84 1.51 9.72 -3.06
N PRO A 85 1.68 8.59 -2.34
CA PRO A 85 1.14 8.44 -1.00
C PRO A 85 1.87 9.30 0.05
N GLY A 86 1.13 9.68 1.08
CA GLY A 86 1.60 10.46 2.23
C GLY A 86 1.53 11.98 2.04
N ASN A 87 1.55 12.71 3.15
CA ASN A 87 1.65 14.17 3.14
C ASN A 87 2.65 14.64 4.22
N PRO A 88 3.88 15.02 3.85
CA PRO A 88 4.38 15.13 2.48
C PRO A 88 4.68 13.76 1.84
N PRO A 89 4.67 13.63 0.49
CA PRO A 89 4.88 12.33 -0.15
C PRO A 89 6.19 11.64 0.21
N PHE A 90 6.17 10.33 0.39
CA PHE A 90 7.38 9.56 0.68
C PHE A 90 7.93 8.80 -0.54
N GLY A 91 7.15 8.66 -1.60
CA GLY A 91 7.54 7.93 -2.80
C GLY A 91 6.42 7.90 -3.83
N ARG A 92 6.61 7.07 -4.86
CA ARG A 92 5.62 6.77 -5.89
C ARG A 92 5.13 5.34 -5.70
N ALA A 93 3.82 5.14 -5.68
CA ALA A 93 3.19 3.83 -5.56
C ALA A 93 2.31 3.55 -6.79
N VAL A 94 2.15 2.27 -7.13
CA VAL A 94 1.31 1.80 -8.23
C VAL A 94 0.85 0.38 -7.92
N PHE A 95 -0.37 0.04 -8.31
CA PHE A 95 -0.89 -1.31 -8.18
C PHE A 95 -1.04 -1.97 -9.54
N THR A 96 -0.67 -3.24 -9.61
CA THR A 96 -0.85 -4.12 -10.77
C THR A 96 -1.68 -5.34 -10.39
N PHE A 97 -2.28 -5.98 -11.39
CA PHE A 97 -2.87 -7.30 -11.25
C PHE A 97 -1.95 -8.35 -11.87
N GLU A 98 -1.38 -9.24 -11.05
CA GLU A 98 -0.45 -10.28 -11.48
C GLU A 98 -0.87 -11.61 -10.87
N ASP A 99 -1.01 -12.66 -11.69
CA ASP A 99 -1.33 -14.02 -11.23
C ASP A 99 -2.56 -14.13 -10.29
N GLY A 100 -3.56 -13.28 -10.51
CA GLY A 100 -4.78 -13.25 -9.71
C GLY A 100 -4.68 -12.45 -8.39
N VAL A 101 -3.58 -11.73 -8.18
CA VAL A 101 -3.29 -10.98 -6.94
C VAL A 101 -2.94 -9.53 -7.27
N ASN A 102 -3.38 -8.60 -6.43
CA ASN A 102 -2.91 -7.22 -6.52
C ASN A 102 -1.48 -7.11 -5.97
N VAL A 103 -0.59 -6.48 -6.73
CA VAL A 103 0.79 -6.22 -6.29
C VAL A 103 1.02 -4.73 -6.28
N GLU A 104 1.42 -4.20 -5.13
CA GLU A 104 1.87 -2.83 -4.99
C GLU A 104 3.38 -2.75 -5.21
N TYR A 105 3.81 -1.78 -6.00
CA TYR A 105 5.20 -1.39 -6.10
C TYR A 105 5.38 0.03 -5.59
N ILE A 106 6.39 0.22 -4.73
CA ILE A 106 6.74 1.52 -4.18
C ILE A 106 8.19 1.84 -4.55
N GLN A 107 8.41 3.01 -5.13
CA GLN A 107 9.73 3.62 -5.22
C GLN A 107 9.82 4.77 -4.21
N LEU A 108 10.62 4.58 -3.16
CA LEU A 108 10.81 5.58 -2.10
C LEU A 108 11.66 6.76 -2.61
N TYR A 109 11.33 7.96 -2.16
CA TYR A 109 12.19 9.12 -2.36
C TYR A 109 13.40 9.08 -1.40
N PRO A 110 14.54 9.69 -1.79
CA PRO A 110 15.75 9.65 -0.97
C PRO A 110 15.51 10.13 0.46
N GLY A 111 15.83 9.29 1.44
CA GLY A 111 15.68 9.59 2.87
C GLY A 111 14.23 9.60 3.38
N ARG A 112 13.26 9.15 2.57
CA ARG A 112 11.84 9.10 2.92
C ARG A 112 11.40 7.68 3.24
N ARG A 113 10.34 7.58 4.05
CA ARG A 113 9.73 6.34 4.54
C ARG A 113 8.22 6.56 4.63
N TRP A 114 7.43 5.49 4.50
CA TRP A 114 5.96 5.60 4.59
C TRP A 114 5.52 6.13 5.95
N PHE A 115 6.04 5.52 7.01
CA PHE A 115 5.89 5.96 8.39
C PHE A 115 7.27 6.32 8.97
N ASP A 116 7.30 7.03 10.09
CA ASP A 116 8.55 7.44 10.75
C ASP A 116 9.35 6.25 11.33
N ASP A 117 8.79 5.04 11.29
CA ASP A 117 9.39 3.81 11.82
C ASP A 117 10.05 2.95 10.73
N ASP A 118 11.11 2.25 11.12
CA ASP A 118 11.82 1.33 10.22
C ASP A 118 11.22 -0.07 10.24
N MET A 119 11.18 -0.73 9.08
CA MET A 119 10.86 -2.16 8.97
C MET A 119 12.08 -3.04 9.31
N VAL A 120 13.19 -2.45 9.81
CA VAL A 120 14.40 -3.17 10.22
C VAL A 120 14.08 -4.34 11.15
N GLY A 121 14.49 -5.53 10.72
CA GLY A 121 14.31 -6.78 11.47
C GLY A 121 12.99 -7.49 11.22
N LYS A 122 12.11 -6.93 10.39
CA LYS A 122 10.95 -7.62 9.84
C LYS A 122 11.34 -8.29 8.51
N PRO A 123 10.75 -9.45 8.17
CA PRO A 123 11.09 -10.21 6.96
C PRO A 123 10.89 -9.41 5.68
#